data_AF-A0A3F2RSU6-F1
#
_entry.id   AF-A0A3F2RSU6-F1
#
_cell.length_a   1.000
_cell.length_b   1.000
_cell.length_c   1.000
_cell.angle_alpha   90.00
_cell.angle_beta   90.00
_cell.angle_gamma   90.00
#
_symmetry.space_group_name_H-M   'P 1'
#
loop_
_entity.id
_entity.type
_entity.pdbx_description
1 polymer ?
#
loop_
_entity_poly.entity_id
_entity_poly.type
_entity_poly.pdbx_seq_one_letter_code
_entity_poly.pdbx_strand_id
1 'polypeptide(L)'
;MDVMALYEKYLVRSEGLEPSQIILAGDSAGGGLVMSTLLRLRDAKPELLPLAGMLISPAVDLSGDEPEAPHCFLSPNLCAAVCTAYHANRNDPSEWADASSVHRDLRGLPPVFLQAGRLDYIYQQSDRLAAKAAVDGAMNWEIDVHDDMPHVFSIFPTFVLPYAQVGVQKLAAFAAKHFIKSGNNDTIALLRVVIRECARGARGQRMVIDANHARVIRSQSAAFGTALGWFACRQHGRRLEPIYANGLEHLWLRSGESQTPESKRLVVLYVHGGGFALMSPRLYIAFGATLAVAIEKELSRQFDGTQSVQVDVFLGNYRKAPEHCFPTPPEDTVAAYKHLLHIEGIPPEQIILVGDSAGGGLVMSTLLRMRDAGQHQHLPLAAMLICPAVDLSGIEAQGNPEAASANCLLSPEMIAAGRIGYHKTLSDPKTWADASSVHCDLRGLPPVYIQAASLDYLYQHSIGLAEKAKNDGVTNWELDVHEDLPHVFSIFPSYVLPYASVGVLKMAAFAAKHFIPASTSIATIATEAATAA
;
A
#
# COMPACT_ATOMS: atom_id res chain seq x y z
N MET A 1 -26.63 17.72 -6.42
CA MET A 1 -26.55 16.84 -5.23
C MET A 1 -26.08 17.72 -4.09
N ASP A 2 -26.77 17.72 -2.95
CA ASP A 2 -26.41 18.57 -1.82
C ASP A 2 -25.20 17.99 -1.07
N VAL A 3 -24.09 18.74 -1.01
CA VAL A 3 -22.83 18.31 -0.37
C VAL A 3 -23.03 18.05 1.12
N MET A 4 -23.95 18.79 1.77
CA MET A 4 -24.33 18.56 3.17
C MET A 4 -25.01 17.20 3.34
N ALA A 5 -25.93 16.85 2.43
CA ALA A 5 -26.61 15.57 2.47
C ALA A 5 -25.65 14.40 2.19
N LEU A 6 -24.65 14.60 1.33
CA LEU A 6 -23.58 13.62 1.10
C LEU A 6 -22.75 13.43 2.37
N TYR A 7 -22.27 14.53 2.97
CA TYR A 7 -21.48 14.50 4.20
C TYR A 7 -22.23 13.79 5.34
N GLU A 8 -23.46 14.19 5.63
CA GLU A 8 -24.22 13.65 6.76
C GLU A 8 -24.70 12.21 6.51
N LYS A 9 -25.34 11.94 5.36
CA LYS A 9 -25.95 10.62 5.13
C LYS A 9 -24.91 9.56 4.83
N TYR A 10 -23.85 9.93 4.13
CA TYR A 10 -22.87 8.97 3.65
C TYR A 10 -21.71 8.85 4.65
N LEU A 11 -20.95 9.92 4.87
CA LEU A 11 -19.74 9.83 5.70
C LEU A 11 -20.07 9.59 7.18
N VAL A 12 -20.97 10.38 7.76
CA VAL A 12 -21.30 10.26 9.19
C VAL A 12 -22.18 9.04 9.45
N ARG A 13 -23.30 8.89 8.74
CA ARG A 13 -24.28 7.84 9.05
C ARG A 13 -23.99 6.47 8.42
N SER A 14 -23.56 6.43 7.15
CA SER A 14 -23.39 5.16 6.43
C SER A 14 -22.02 4.53 6.68
N GLU A 15 -20.97 5.34 6.68
CA GLU A 15 -19.59 4.89 6.92
C GLU A 15 -19.23 4.94 8.42
N GLY A 16 -20.10 5.50 9.27
CA GLY A 16 -19.92 5.54 10.72
C GLY A 16 -18.73 6.39 11.16
N LEU A 17 -18.33 7.38 10.35
CA LEU A 17 -17.19 8.24 10.66
C LEU A 17 -17.61 9.34 11.64
N GLU A 18 -16.84 9.48 12.71
CA GLU A 18 -16.97 10.64 13.60
C GLU A 18 -16.51 11.91 12.85
N PRO A 19 -17.15 13.08 13.06
CA PRO A 19 -16.71 14.33 12.42
C PRO A 19 -15.22 14.65 12.65
N SER A 20 -14.68 14.24 13.80
CA SER A 20 -13.25 14.33 14.14
C SER A 20 -12.31 13.47 13.29
N GLN A 21 -12.83 12.60 12.44
CA GLN A 21 -12.08 11.76 11.49
C GLN A 21 -12.12 12.31 10.06
N ILE A 22 -12.89 13.36 9.80
CA ILE A 22 -13.18 13.83 8.44
C ILE A 22 -12.47 15.16 8.20
N ILE A 23 -11.74 15.27 7.10
CA ILE A 23 -11.23 16.55 6.58
C ILE A 23 -11.93 16.80 5.24
N LEU A 24 -12.57 17.95 5.10
CA LEU A 24 -13.15 18.37 3.83
C LEU A 24 -12.09 19.11 3.01
N ALA A 25 -11.82 18.64 1.80
CA ALA A 25 -10.82 19.23 0.92
C ALA A 25 -11.40 19.46 -0.48
N GLY A 26 -11.01 20.57 -1.11
CA GLY A 26 -11.45 20.88 -2.46
C GLY A 26 -10.56 21.93 -3.12
N ASP A 27 -10.37 21.78 -4.42
CA ASP A 27 -9.69 22.73 -5.27
C ASP A 27 -10.66 23.65 -6.02
N SER A 28 -10.24 24.89 -6.31
CA SER A 28 -11.00 25.80 -7.17
C SER A 28 -12.46 25.95 -6.71
N ALA A 29 -13.44 25.68 -7.58
CA ALA A 29 -14.85 25.64 -7.23
C ALA A 29 -15.19 24.64 -6.11
N GLY A 30 -14.48 23.51 -6.03
CA GLY A 30 -14.57 22.54 -4.93
C GLY A 30 -14.15 23.14 -3.59
N GLY A 31 -13.13 24.00 -3.57
CA GLY A 31 -12.73 24.76 -2.38
C GLY A 31 -13.84 25.72 -1.91
N GLY A 32 -14.53 26.37 -2.86
CA GLY A 32 -15.73 27.16 -2.57
C GLY A 32 -16.85 26.32 -1.95
N LEU A 33 -17.10 25.12 -2.48
CA LEU A 33 -18.09 24.18 -1.92
C LEU A 33 -17.71 23.69 -0.52
N VAL A 34 -16.41 23.49 -0.24
CA VAL A 34 -15.95 23.17 1.12
C VAL A 34 -16.31 24.32 2.06
N MET A 35 -15.99 25.57 1.72
CA MET A 35 -16.33 26.72 2.55
C MET A 35 -17.83 26.87 2.78
N SER A 36 -18.63 26.75 1.72
CA SER A 36 -20.09 26.74 1.79
C SER A 36 -20.59 25.63 2.75
N THR A 37 -20.05 24.42 2.63
CA THR A 37 -20.41 23.28 3.50
C THR A 37 -20.04 23.55 4.96
N LEU A 38 -18.84 24.07 5.23
CA LEU A 38 -18.40 24.40 6.58
C LEU A 38 -19.27 25.48 7.23
N LEU A 39 -19.63 26.53 6.47
CA LEU A 39 -20.51 27.60 6.93
C LEU A 39 -21.92 27.07 7.23
N ARG A 40 -22.48 26.22 6.35
CA ARG A 40 -23.79 25.59 6.57
C ARG A 40 -23.78 24.63 7.76
N LEU A 41 -22.73 23.82 7.92
CA LEU A 41 -22.59 22.95 9.08
C LEU A 41 -22.49 23.77 10.36
N ARG A 42 -21.65 24.80 10.42
CA ARG A 42 -21.56 25.68 11.59
C ARG A 42 -22.91 26.30 11.94
N ASP A 43 -23.62 26.83 10.94
CA ASP A 43 -24.87 27.57 11.16
C ASP A 43 -26.05 26.64 11.54
N ALA A 44 -26.08 25.40 11.02
CA ALA A 44 -27.21 24.49 11.22
C ALA A 44 -26.95 23.33 12.21
N LYS A 45 -25.73 22.79 12.23
CA LYS A 45 -25.32 21.56 12.94
C LYS A 45 -23.85 21.62 13.36
N PRO A 46 -23.45 22.53 14.28
CA PRO A 46 -22.06 22.74 14.65
C PRO A 46 -21.38 21.49 15.24
N GLU A 47 -22.15 20.57 15.83
CA GLU A 47 -21.68 19.28 16.32
C GLU A 47 -21.17 18.35 15.21
N LEU A 48 -21.57 18.60 13.96
CA LEU A 48 -21.12 17.86 12.79
C LEU A 48 -19.96 18.55 12.05
N LEU A 49 -19.34 19.59 12.61
CA LEU A 49 -18.18 20.21 11.98
C LEU A 49 -17.03 19.21 11.84
N PRO A 50 -16.44 19.09 10.64
CA PRO A 50 -15.34 18.17 10.40
C PRO A 50 -14.09 18.59 11.18
N LEU A 51 -13.12 17.70 11.26
CA LEU A 51 -11.82 17.94 11.88
C LEU A 51 -11.13 19.20 11.34
N ALA A 52 -11.17 19.40 10.01
CA ALA A 52 -10.58 20.55 9.34
C ALA A 52 -11.14 20.74 7.91
N GLY A 53 -10.86 21.92 7.35
CA GLY A 53 -11.06 22.24 5.93
C GLY A 53 -9.73 22.48 5.20
N MET A 54 -9.60 22.03 3.96
CA MET A 54 -8.45 22.34 3.09
C MET A 54 -8.93 22.93 1.77
N LEU A 55 -8.48 24.14 1.49
CA LEU A 55 -8.86 24.94 0.33
C LEU A 55 -7.65 25.09 -0.58
N ILE A 56 -7.76 24.65 -1.84
CA ILE A 56 -6.67 24.74 -2.81
C ILE A 56 -7.10 25.68 -3.94
N SER A 57 -6.49 26.86 -4.02
CA SER A 57 -6.89 27.93 -4.95
C SER A 57 -8.42 28.16 -4.96
N PRO A 58 -9.09 28.37 -3.81
CA PRO A 58 -10.54 28.30 -3.74
C PRO A 58 -11.25 29.46 -4.45
N ALA A 59 -12.36 29.14 -5.13
CA ALA A 59 -13.28 30.13 -5.68
C ALA A 59 -14.32 30.53 -4.61
N VAL A 60 -14.16 31.70 -4.01
CA VAL A 60 -14.88 32.14 -2.78
C VAL A 60 -15.40 33.58 -2.86
N ASP A 61 -15.10 34.27 -3.96
CA ASP A 61 -15.63 35.59 -4.28
C ASP A 61 -16.10 35.60 -5.74
N LEU A 62 -17.42 35.49 -5.94
CA LEU A 62 -18.01 35.39 -7.28
C LEU A 62 -18.44 36.75 -7.85
N SER A 63 -17.98 37.86 -7.26
CA SER A 63 -18.27 39.23 -7.72
C SER A 63 -17.69 39.56 -9.10
N GLY A 64 -16.61 38.89 -9.49
CA GLY A 64 -16.04 38.97 -10.84
C GLY A 64 -15.19 40.21 -11.09
N ASP A 65 -14.57 40.76 -10.05
CA ASP A 65 -13.70 41.95 -10.09
C ASP A 65 -12.19 41.61 -10.17
N GLU A 66 -11.84 40.37 -10.56
CA GLU A 66 -10.46 39.91 -10.63
C GLU A 66 -9.63 40.66 -11.69
N PRO A 67 -8.39 41.08 -11.35
CA PRO A 67 -7.49 41.72 -12.30
C PRO A 67 -7.03 40.74 -13.39
N GLU A 68 -6.55 41.28 -14.51
CA GLU A 68 -5.98 40.45 -15.57
C GLU A 68 -4.74 39.68 -15.09
N ALA A 69 -4.69 38.38 -15.39
CA ALA A 69 -3.52 37.52 -15.17
C ALA A 69 -3.03 36.93 -16.50
N PRO A 70 -2.15 37.65 -17.24
CA PRO A 70 -1.78 37.32 -18.62
C PRO A 70 -1.00 36.00 -18.79
N HIS A 71 -0.59 35.36 -17.69
CA HIS A 71 0.15 34.10 -17.68
C HIS A 71 -0.61 32.94 -17.03
N CYS A 72 -1.87 33.16 -16.63
CA CYS A 72 -2.71 32.10 -16.10
C CYS A 72 -3.42 31.34 -17.23
N PHE A 73 -3.53 30.02 -17.10
CA PHE A 73 -4.31 29.21 -18.05
C PHE A 73 -5.83 29.35 -17.83
N LEU A 74 -6.26 29.82 -16.65
CA LEU A 74 -7.63 30.29 -16.43
C LEU A 74 -7.80 31.67 -17.07
N SER A 75 -8.53 31.72 -18.18
CA SER A 75 -8.83 32.99 -18.85
C SER A 75 -9.94 33.77 -18.11
N PRO A 76 -9.89 35.12 -18.10
CA PRO A 76 -10.96 35.96 -17.55
C PRO A 76 -12.34 35.63 -18.12
N ASN A 77 -12.40 35.34 -19.43
CA ASN A 77 -13.66 34.97 -20.11
C ASN A 77 -14.25 33.66 -19.59
N LEU A 78 -13.40 32.67 -19.29
CA LEU A 78 -13.83 31.39 -18.73
C LEU A 78 -14.41 31.58 -17.32
N CYS A 79 -13.70 32.33 -16.46
CA CYS A 79 -14.17 32.61 -15.11
C CYS A 79 -15.48 33.42 -15.12
N ALA A 80 -15.58 34.45 -15.97
CA ALA A 80 -16.80 35.23 -16.13
C ALA A 80 -17.98 34.37 -16.62
N ALA A 81 -17.75 33.45 -17.56
CA ALA A 81 -18.76 32.52 -18.04
C ALA A 81 -19.23 31.55 -16.94
N VAL A 82 -18.31 31.00 -16.14
CA VAL A 82 -18.63 30.12 -15.00
C VAL A 82 -19.44 30.88 -13.95
N CYS A 83 -19.04 32.09 -13.56
CA CYS A 83 -19.82 32.91 -12.62
C CYS A 83 -21.20 33.29 -13.18
N THR A 84 -21.32 33.51 -14.48
CA THR A 84 -22.62 33.78 -15.15
C THR A 84 -23.53 32.56 -15.10
N ALA A 85 -22.99 31.37 -15.38
CA ALA A 85 -23.75 30.13 -15.33
C ALA A 85 -24.17 29.75 -13.90
N TYR A 86 -23.29 30.00 -12.91
CA TYR A 86 -23.55 29.68 -11.51
C TYR A 86 -24.57 30.65 -10.87
N HIS A 87 -24.56 31.92 -11.28
CA HIS A 87 -25.49 32.95 -10.86
C HIS A 87 -26.29 33.52 -12.04
N ALA A 88 -27.21 32.73 -12.61
CA ALA A 88 -28.01 33.17 -13.75
C ALA A 88 -28.91 34.41 -13.44
N ASN A 89 -29.19 34.69 -12.16
CA ASN A 89 -29.95 35.85 -11.68
C ASN A 89 -29.02 36.80 -10.89
N ARG A 90 -28.31 37.70 -11.59
CA ARG A 90 -27.24 38.58 -11.05
C ARG A 90 -27.71 39.89 -10.39
N ASN A 91 -28.85 39.89 -9.70
CA ASN A 91 -29.47 41.18 -9.34
C ASN A 91 -29.04 41.74 -7.97
N ASP A 92 -28.55 40.90 -7.04
CA ASP A 92 -28.05 41.37 -5.72
C ASP A 92 -26.95 40.46 -5.13
N PRO A 93 -25.72 40.99 -4.89
CA PRO A 93 -24.65 40.27 -4.17
C PRO A 93 -25.01 39.82 -2.75
N SER A 94 -25.98 40.46 -2.10
CA SER A 94 -26.47 40.05 -0.77
C SER A 94 -27.24 38.72 -0.80
N GLU A 95 -27.74 38.31 -1.98
CA GLU A 95 -28.43 37.05 -2.21
C GLU A 95 -27.47 35.87 -2.48
N TRP A 96 -26.16 36.11 -2.60
CA TRP A 96 -25.17 35.07 -2.91
C TRP A 96 -24.82 34.17 -1.72
N ALA A 97 -25.51 34.34 -0.58
CA ALA A 97 -25.47 33.50 0.61
C ALA A 97 -24.03 33.05 0.96
N ASP A 98 -23.79 31.75 1.05
CA ASP A 98 -22.50 31.14 1.33
C ASP A 98 -21.68 30.79 0.08
N ALA A 99 -22.22 31.03 -1.12
CA ALA A 99 -21.52 30.81 -2.39
C ALA A 99 -20.33 31.79 -2.58
N SER A 100 -20.48 33.04 -2.15
CA SER A 100 -19.37 33.98 -1.97
C SER A 100 -18.98 34.04 -0.50
N SER A 101 -18.29 33.00 -0.04
CA SER A 101 -17.94 32.80 1.37
C SER A 101 -17.16 33.96 1.99
N VAL A 102 -16.46 34.77 1.18
CA VAL A 102 -15.74 35.98 1.65
C VAL A 102 -16.65 37.02 2.32
N HIS A 103 -17.95 37.02 2.03
CA HIS A 103 -18.92 37.96 2.62
C HIS A 103 -19.55 37.45 3.93
N ARG A 104 -19.23 36.23 4.36
CA ARG A 104 -19.82 35.62 5.57
C ARG A 104 -18.93 35.84 6.80
N ASP A 105 -19.52 35.72 7.98
CA ASP A 105 -18.77 35.58 9.23
C ASP A 105 -17.99 34.26 9.18
N LEU A 106 -16.69 34.28 9.43
CA LEU A 106 -15.81 33.11 9.39
C LEU A 106 -15.45 32.55 10.78
N ARG A 107 -16.00 33.14 11.87
CA ARG A 107 -15.78 32.63 13.24
C ARG A 107 -16.45 31.27 13.45
N GLY A 108 -15.90 30.49 14.39
CA GLY A 108 -16.46 29.20 14.79
C GLY A 108 -16.32 28.08 13.74
N LEU A 109 -15.57 28.31 12.66
CA LEU A 109 -15.18 27.27 11.72
C LEU A 109 -14.06 26.40 12.32
N PRO A 110 -13.94 25.12 11.90
CA PRO A 110 -12.82 24.26 12.27
C PRO A 110 -11.52 24.81 11.65
N PRO A 111 -10.34 24.26 12.01
CA PRO A 111 -9.09 24.66 11.38
C PRO A 111 -9.17 24.62 9.86
N VAL A 112 -8.68 25.67 9.19
CA VAL A 112 -8.69 25.78 7.72
C VAL A 112 -7.27 25.97 7.20
N PHE A 113 -6.89 25.15 6.22
CA PHE A 113 -5.69 25.37 5.42
C PHE A 113 -6.08 25.97 4.07
N LEU A 114 -5.45 27.08 3.70
CA LEU A 114 -5.68 27.75 2.43
C LEU A 114 -4.36 27.80 1.66
N GLN A 115 -4.33 27.16 0.50
CA GLN A 115 -3.17 27.11 -0.39
C GLN A 115 -3.46 27.82 -1.69
N ALA A 116 -2.56 28.68 -2.16
CA ALA A 116 -2.72 29.36 -3.45
C ALA A 116 -1.37 29.63 -4.13
N GLY A 117 -1.39 29.73 -5.45
CA GLY A 117 -0.25 30.21 -6.25
C GLY A 117 -0.48 31.65 -6.69
N ARG A 118 0.55 32.51 -6.73
CA ARG A 118 0.39 33.91 -7.18
C ARG A 118 0.23 34.08 -8.69
N LEU A 119 0.51 33.05 -9.49
CA LEU A 119 0.22 33.06 -10.94
C LEU A 119 -1.22 32.59 -11.25
N ASP A 120 -2.02 32.34 -10.21
CA ASP A 120 -3.43 32.01 -10.31
C ASP A 120 -4.28 33.27 -10.59
N TYR A 121 -5.17 33.19 -11.58
CA TYR A 121 -6.10 34.27 -11.91
C TYR A 121 -7.01 34.63 -10.72
N ILE A 122 -7.43 33.62 -9.93
CA ILE A 122 -8.30 33.85 -8.76
C ILE A 122 -7.52 33.93 -7.45
N TYR A 123 -6.20 34.17 -7.50
CA TYR A 123 -5.37 34.33 -6.29
C TYR A 123 -5.96 35.35 -5.32
N GLN A 124 -6.48 36.47 -5.82
CA GLN A 124 -6.98 37.52 -4.94
C GLN A 124 -8.19 37.08 -4.11
N GLN A 125 -8.96 36.08 -4.56
CA GLN A 125 -10.04 35.50 -3.74
C GLN A 125 -9.48 34.85 -2.48
N SER A 126 -8.36 34.14 -2.61
CA SER A 126 -7.64 33.54 -1.51
C SER A 126 -7.09 34.60 -0.55
N ASP A 127 -6.55 35.69 -1.10
CA ASP A 127 -6.03 36.84 -0.35
C ASP A 127 -7.14 37.56 0.43
N ARG A 128 -8.27 37.86 -0.23
CA ARG A 128 -9.46 38.48 0.38
C ARG A 128 -10.06 37.59 1.47
N LEU A 129 -10.14 36.28 1.25
CA LEU A 129 -10.65 35.34 2.26
C LEU A 129 -9.73 35.26 3.49
N ALA A 130 -8.41 35.21 3.27
CA ALA A 130 -7.44 35.24 4.37
C ALA A 130 -7.51 36.55 5.17
N ALA A 131 -7.61 37.69 4.48
CA ALA A 131 -7.78 38.99 5.13
C ALA A 131 -9.10 39.06 5.91
N LYS A 132 -10.20 38.52 5.35
CA LYS A 132 -11.48 38.42 6.03
C LYS A 132 -11.40 37.57 7.30
N ALA A 133 -10.74 36.41 7.23
CA ALA A 133 -10.56 35.52 8.38
C ALA A 133 -9.81 36.24 9.51
N ALA A 134 -8.77 37.02 9.18
CA ALA A 134 -8.05 37.82 10.15
C ALA A 134 -8.93 38.92 10.78
N VAL A 135 -9.71 39.66 9.98
CA VAL A 135 -10.63 40.70 10.45
C VAL A 135 -11.72 40.13 11.37
N ASP A 136 -12.25 38.95 11.04
CA ASP A 136 -13.25 38.25 11.85
C ASP A 136 -12.67 37.66 13.14
N GLY A 137 -11.35 37.59 13.26
CA GLY A 137 -10.68 36.94 14.40
C GLY A 137 -10.77 35.40 14.35
N ALA A 138 -10.79 34.80 13.16
CA ALA A 138 -10.71 33.36 12.99
C ALA A 138 -9.27 32.87 13.25
N MET A 139 -9.01 32.31 14.44
CA MET A 139 -7.66 32.09 14.98
C MET A 139 -6.96 30.80 14.47
N ASN A 140 -7.62 30.01 13.64
CA ASN A 140 -7.22 28.64 13.27
C ASN A 140 -7.01 28.46 11.76
N TRP A 141 -6.51 29.49 11.08
CA TRP A 141 -6.23 29.47 9.65
C TRP A 141 -4.73 29.37 9.37
N GLU A 142 -4.36 28.47 8.46
CA GLU A 142 -2.99 28.32 7.94
C GLU A 142 -2.98 28.71 6.46
N ILE A 143 -2.22 29.77 6.14
CA ILE A 143 -2.17 30.35 4.79
C ILE A 143 -0.84 29.97 4.13
N ASP A 144 -0.91 29.31 2.98
CA ASP A 144 0.22 28.76 2.23
C ASP A 144 0.24 29.29 0.79
N VAL A 145 0.90 30.44 0.58
CA VAL A 145 1.00 31.11 -0.72
C VAL A 145 2.36 30.85 -1.36
N HIS A 146 2.36 30.55 -2.67
CA HIS A 146 3.56 30.23 -3.45
C HIS A 146 3.70 31.17 -4.66
N ASP A 147 4.87 31.82 -4.79
CA ASP A 147 5.04 32.95 -5.71
C ASP A 147 4.99 32.59 -7.20
N ASP A 148 5.64 31.51 -7.62
CA ASP A 148 5.73 31.15 -9.05
C ASP A 148 4.79 30.00 -9.47
N MET A 149 3.73 29.77 -8.70
CA MET A 149 2.86 28.61 -8.88
C MET A 149 1.55 28.98 -9.60
N PRO A 150 1.08 28.16 -10.57
CA PRO A 150 -0.17 28.38 -11.29
C PRO A 150 -1.39 27.96 -10.47
N HIS A 151 -2.59 28.20 -11.02
CA HIS A 151 -3.87 27.75 -10.44
C HIS A 151 -3.84 26.26 -10.12
N VAL A 152 -4.15 25.91 -8.86
CA VAL A 152 -4.16 24.54 -8.34
C VAL A 152 -2.86 23.78 -8.64
N PHE A 153 -1.70 24.41 -8.44
CA PHE A 153 -0.41 23.78 -8.73
C PHE A 153 -0.21 22.40 -8.07
N SER A 154 -0.83 22.15 -6.92
CA SER A 154 -0.72 20.91 -6.15
C SER A 154 -1.36 19.67 -6.78
N ILE A 155 -2.26 19.83 -7.76
CA ILE A 155 -2.84 18.67 -8.49
C ILE A 155 -2.02 18.27 -9.72
N PHE A 156 -1.03 19.08 -10.12
CA PHE A 156 -0.22 18.75 -11.28
C PHE A 156 0.59 17.47 -11.00
N PRO A 157 0.69 16.56 -11.98
CA PRO A 157 1.59 15.43 -11.85
C PRO A 157 3.02 15.91 -11.59
N THR A 158 3.70 15.30 -10.62
CA THR A 158 5.04 15.75 -10.17
C THR A 158 6.12 15.63 -11.24
N PHE A 159 5.88 14.88 -12.32
CA PHE A 159 6.78 14.86 -13.49
C PHE A 159 6.57 16.06 -14.44
N VAL A 160 5.41 16.71 -14.38
CA VAL A 160 5.10 17.95 -15.11
C VAL A 160 5.51 19.17 -14.29
N LEU A 161 5.18 19.17 -12.99
CA LEU A 161 5.53 20.22 -12.05
C LEU A 161 6.10 19.60 -10.76
N PRO A 162 7.42 19.38 -10.66
CA PRO A 162 8.03 18.76 -9.48
C PRO A 162 7.72 19.48 -8.17
N TYR A 163 7.54 20.80 -8.23
CA TYR A 163 7.20 21.61 -7.07
C TYR A 163 5.79 21.32 -6.50
N ALA A 164 4.88 20.69 -7.26
CA ALA A 164 3.58 20.24 -6.77
C ALA A 164 3.72 19.31 -5.55
N GLN A 165 4.82 18.56 -5.47
CA GLN A 165 5.12 17.70 -4.32
C GLN A 165 5.22 18.49 -3.01
N VAL A 166 5.78 19.71 -3.03
CA VAL A 166 5.88 20.58 -1.85
C VAL A 166 4.49 21.00 -1.37
N GLY A 167 3.61 21.36 -2.31
CA GLY A 167 2.23 21.74 -2.01
C GLY A 167 1.44 20.59 -1.36
N VAL A 168 1.54 19.38 -1.92
CA VAL A 168 0.91 18.16 -1.37
C VAL A 168 1.49 17.81 0.01
N GLN A 169 2.80 17.94 0.21
CA GLN A 169 3.44 17.67 1.49
C GLN A 169 2.91 18.59 2.60
N LYS A 170 2.70 19.88 2.30
CA LYS A 170 2.16 20.84 3.27
C LYS A 170 0.69 20.56 3.61
N LEU A 171 -0.13 20.21 2.61
CA LEU A 171 -1.50 19.73 2.83
C LEU A 171 -1.52 18.48 3.73
N ALA A 172 -0.64 17.51 3.47
CA ALA A 172 -0.54 16.30 4.27
C ALA A 172 -0.05 16.59 5.70
N ALA A 173 0.90 17.52 5.86
CA ALA A 173 1.40 17.94 7.16
C ALA A 173 0.31 18.62 8.00
N PHE A 174 -0.51 19.48 7.39
CA PHE A 174 -1.67 20.09 8.04
C PHE A 174 -2.68 19.03 8.48
N ALA A 175 -3.05 18.12 7.56
CA ALA A 175 -3.97 17.03 7.87
C ALA A 175 -3.45 16.17 9.04
N ALA A 176 -2.18 15.75 8.98
CA ALA A 176 -1.55 14.96 10.03
C ALA A 176 -1.49 15.71 11.37
N LYS A 177 -1.12 16.99 11.37
CA LYS A 177 -1.06 17.84 12.57
C LYS A 177 -2.41 17.88 13.30
N HIS A 178 -3.51 18.03 12.56
CA HIS A 178 -4.84 18.10 13.15
C HIS A 178 -5.38 16.72 13.55
N PHE A 179 -5.08 15.69 12.77
CA PHE A 179 -5.45 14.31 13.10
C PHE A 179 -4.75 13.83 14.39
N ILE A 180 -3.44 14.08 14.53
CA ILE A 180 -2.66 13.77 15.75
C ILE A 180 -3.19 14.53 16.97
N LYS A 181 -3.55 15.82 16.81
CA LYS A 181 -4.11 16.63 17.90
C LYS A 181 -5.52 16.21 18.31
N SER A 182 -6.29 15.57 17.42
CA SER A 182 -7.65 15.12 17.70
C SER A 182 -7.72 13.89 18.62
N GLY A 183 -6.58 13.29 18.96
CA GLY A 183 -6.52 12.06 19.75
C GLY A 183 -6.85 10.78 18.95
N ASN A 184 -7.31 10.92 17.70
CA ASN A 184 -7.51 9.80 16.77
C ASN A 184 -6.17 9.43 16.11
N ASN A 185 -5.28 8.78 16.84
CA ASN A 185 -4.02 8.24 16.29
C ASN A 185 -4.22 6.93 15.51
N ASP A 186 -5.25 6.83 14.66
CA ASP A 186 -5.54 5.59 13.94
C ASP A 186 -5.06 5.68 12.47
N THR A 187 -3.74 5.70 12.27
CA THR A 187 -3.10 5.56 10.96
C THR A 187 -3.62 4.33 10.20
N ILE A 188 -4.03 3.27 10.91
CA ILE A 188 -4.58 2.05 10.34
C ILE A 188 -5.98 2.32 9.77
N ALA A 189 -6.83 3.11 10.44
CA ALA A 189 -8.11 3.54 9.90
C ALA A 189 -7.98 4.34 8.60
N LEU A 190 -7.00 5.24 8.51
CA LEU A 190 -6.75 5.99 7.27
C LEU A 190 -6.30 5.07 6.13
N LEU A 191 -5.35 4.17 6.38
CA LEU A 191 -4.91 3.17 5.41
C LEU A 191 -6.07 2.28 4.95
N ARG A 192 -6.95 1.88 5.88
CA ARG A 192 -8.15 1.08 5.59
C ARG A 192 -9.06 1.80 4.61
N VAL A 193 -9.39 3.07 4.86
CA VAL A 193 -10.25 3.87 3.97
C VAL A 193 -9.62 3.98 2.58
N VAL A 194 -8.36 4.39 2.49
CA VAL A 194 -7.66 4.57 1.20
C VAL A 194 -7.63 3.26 0.41
N ILE A 195 -7.26 2.14 1.02
CA ILE A 195 -7.15 0.84 0.33
C ILE A 195 -8.52 0.35 -0.13
N ARG A 196 -9.56 0.48 0.70
CA ARG A 196 -10.93 0.09 0.33
C ARG A 196 -11.48 0.96 -0.79
N GLU A 197 -11.23 2.28 -0.78
CA GLU A 197 -11.63 3.18 -1.86
C GLU A 197 -10.90 2.89 -3.17
N CYS A 198 -9.58 2.67 -3.14
CA CYS A 198 -8.82 2.29 -4.33
C CYS A 198 -9.28 0.94 -4.93
N ALA A 199 -9.90 0.07 -4.13
CA ALA A 199 -10.45 -1.20 -4.56
C ALA A 199 -11.93 -1.11 -5.01
N ARG A 200 -12.61 0.04 -4.86
CA ARG A 200 -13.99 0.21 -5.33
C ARG A 200 -14.04 0.42 -6.85
N GLY A 201 -14.94 -0.31 -7.51
CA GLY A 201 -15.23 -0.07 -8.93
C GLY A 201 -15.91 1.29 -9.14
N ALA A 202 -15.81 1.85 -10.36
CA ALA A 202 -16.30 3.19 -10.72
C ALA A 202 -17.81 3.47 -10.47
N ARG A 203 -18.58 2.48 -10.03
CA ARG A 203 -20.02 2.59 -9.70
C ARG A 203 -20.38 2.05 -8.30
N GLY A 204 -19.41 1.85 -7.42
CA GLY A 204 -19.65 1.34 -6.06
C GLY A 204 -20.15 -0.10 -5.97
N GLN A 205 -20.02 -0.88 -7.05
CA GLN A 205 -20.44 -2.29 -7.08
C GLN A 205 -19.36 -3.21 -6.49
N ARG A 206 -19.79 -4.36 -5.94
CA ARG A 206 -18.94 -5.49 -5.48
C ARG A 206 -17.80 -5.68 -6.49
N MET A 207 -16.56 -5.75 -6.00
CA MET A 207 -15.39 -5.97 -6.85
C MET A 207 -15.57 -7.30 -7.61
N VAL A 208 -15.92 -7.20 -8.88
CA VAL A 208 -15.75 -8.30 -9.83
C VAL A 208 -14.34 -8.11 -10.37
N ILE A 209 -13.43 -9.02 -10.01
CA ILE A 209 -12.09 -9.04 -10.61
C ILE A 209 -12.25 -9.50 -12.07
N ASP A 210 -12.66 -8.58 -12.94
CA ASP A 210 -12.61 -8.78 -14.38
C ASP A 210 -11.22 -8.44 -14.92
N ALA A 211 -10.90 -8.98 -16.09
CA ALA A 211 -9.57 -8.88 -16.66
C ALA A 211 -9.12 -7.43 -16.94
N ASN A 212 -10.05 -6.53 -17.26
CA ASN A 212 -9.71 -5.15 -17.60
C ASN A 212 -9.34 -4.35 -16.34
N HIS A 213 -10.16 -4.44 -15.28
CA HIS A 213 -9.85 -3.79 -14.01
C HIS A 213 -8.55 -4.35 -13.40
N ALA A 214 -8.36 -5.67 -13.42
CA ALA A 214 -7.14 -6.28 -12.92
C ALA A 214 -5.89 -5.78 -13.67
N ARG A 215 -5.93 -5.64 -15.00
CA ARG A 215 -4.81 -5.11 -15.80
C ARG A 215 -4.49 -3.65 -15.46
N VAL A 216 -5.50 -2.82 -15.25
CA VAL A 216 -5.29 -1.41 -14.86
C VAL A 216 -4.57 -1.33 -13.52
N ILE A 217 -5.02 -2.08 -12.52
CA ILE A 217 -4.39 -2.11 -11.19
C ILE A 217 -2.95 -2.66 -11.27
N ARG A 218 -2.71 -3.72 -12.05
CA ARG A 218 -1.35 -4.24 -12.30
C ARG A 218 -0.46 -3.19 -12.94
N SER A 219 -0.97 -2.42 -13.90
CA SER A 219 -0.22 -1.35 -14.56
C SER A 219 0.09 -0.20 -13.62
N GLN A 220 -0.87 0.23 -12.80
CA GLN A 220 -0.68 1.31 -11.82
C GLN A 220 0.30 0.89 -10.72
N SER A 221 0.14 -0.30 -10.15
CA SER A 221 1.09 -0.85 -9.17
C SER A 221 2.48 -1.04 -9.76
N ALA A 222 2.60 -1.39 -11.05
CA ALA A 222 3.89 -1.45 -11.73
C ALA A 222 4.56 -0.08 -11.87
N ALA A 223 3.82 0.94 -12.30
CA ALA A 223 4.33 2.30 -12.45
C ALA A 223 4.74 2.91 -11.11
N PHE A 224 3.85 2.83 -10.11
CA PHE A 224 4.10 3.31 -8.76
C PHE A 224 5.28 2.59 -8.10
N GLY A 225 5.30 1.25 -8.17
CA GLY A 225 6.37 0.42 -7.66
C GLY A 225 7.72 0.69 -8.29
N THR A 226 7.76 0.95 -9.61
CA THR A 226 9.01 1.31 -10.31
C THR A 226 9.52 2.67 -9.84
N ALA A 227 8.64 3.67 -9.69
CA ALA A 227 9.03 5.01 -9.25
C ALA A 227 9.59 4.99 -7.82
N LEU A 228 8.83 4.46 -6.86
CA LEU A 228 9.29 4.36 -5.47
C LEU A 228 10.48 3.40 -5.30
N GLY A 229 10.45 2.28 -6.03
CA GLY A 229 11.50 1.29 -6.04
C GLY A 229 12.84 1.86 -6.47
N TRP A 230 12.86 2.77 -7.44
CA TRP A 230 14.10 3.43 -7.86
C TRP A 230 14.75 4.25 -6.74
N PHE A 231 13.96 4.99 -5.96
CA PHE A 231 14.47 5.71 -4.78
C PHE A 231 14.99 4.75 -3.73
N ALA A 232 14.24 3.68 -3.45
CA ALA A 232 14.65 2.65 -2.47
C ALA A 232 15.94 1.93 -2.90
N CYS A 233 16.08 1.59 -4.19
CA CYS A 233 17.30 1.00 -4.73
C CYS A 233 18.51 1.93 -4.54
N ARG A 234 18.36 3.23 -4.83
CA ARG A 234 19.43 4.20 -4.58
C ARG A 234 19.78 4.33 -3.10
N GLN A 235 18.78 4.40 -2.23
CA GLN A 235 18.96 4.51 -0.79
C GLN A 235 19.65 3.27 -0.19
N HIS A 236 19.33 2.09 -0.71
CA HIS A 236 19.82 0.80 -0.20
C HIS A 236 20.98 0.21 -1.01
N GLY A 237 21.56 0.97 -1.95
CA GLY A 237 22.69 0.50 -2.76
C GLY A 237 22.37 -0.74 -3.60
N ARG A 238 21.16 -0.84 -4.16
CA ARG A 238 20.72 -1.97 -4.99
C ARG A 238 20.68 -1.63 -6.46
N ARG A 239 20.97 -2.63 -7.31
CA ARG A 239 20.73 -2.58 -8.75
C ARG A 239 19.48 -3.37 -9.09
N LEU A 240 18.55 -2.73 -9.79
CA LEU A 240 17.37 -3.35 -10.36
C LEU A 240 17.70 -3.88 -11.76
N GLU A 241 17.54 -5.19 -11.97
CA GLU A 241 17.85 -5.86 -13.24
C GLU A 241 16.63 -6.68 -13.68
N PRO A 242 15.92 -6.30 -14.76
CA PRO A 242 14.85 -7.13 -15.30
C PRO A 242 15.42 -8.37 -15.98
N ILE A 243 14.77 -9.51 -15.78
CA ILE A 243 15.11 -10.78 -16.41
C ILE A 243 13.85 -11.43 -16.97
N TYR A 244 13.96 -11.97 -18.19
CA TYR A 244 12.85 -12.63 -18.86
C TYR A 244 13.06 -14.14 -18.81
N ALA A 245 12.21 -14.84 -18.06
CA ALA A 245 12.23 -16.29 -17.91
C ALA A 245 10.81 -16.84 -17.94
N ASN A 246 10.61 -18.03 -18.50
CA ASN A 246 9.30 -18.68 -18.61
C ASN A 246 8.19 -17.79 -19.24
N GLY A 247 8.57 -16.88 -20.13
CA GLY A 247 7.66 -15.93 -20.78
C GLY A 247 7.21 -14.76 -19.91
N LEU A 248 7.84 -14.54 -18.74
CA LEU A 248 7.50 -13.49 -17.79
C LEU A 248 8.72 -12.60 -17.49
N GLU A 249 8.47 -11.32 -17.25
CA GLU A 249 9.47 -10.42 -16.65
C GLU A 249 9.49 -10.66 -15.14
N HIS A 250 10.64 -11.07 -14.62
CA HIS A 250 11.01 -11.08 -13.21
C HIS A 250 12.03 -9.96 -12.94
N LEU A 251 12.34 -9.69 -11.68
CA LEU A 251 13.27 -8.63 -11.31
C LEU A 251 14.30 -9.13 -10.31
N TRP A 252 15.57 -8.89 -10.60
CA TRP A 252 16.65 -8.99 -9.63
C TRP A 252 16.83 -7.66 -8.92
N LEU A 253 16.95 -7.70 -7.60
CA LEU A 253 17.54 -6.66 -6.76
C LEU A 253 18.89 -7.18 -6.30
N ARG A 254 19.94 -6.83 -7.04
CA ARG A 254 21.31 -7.23 -6.69
C ARG A 254 21.95 -6.21 -5.77
N SER A 255 22.88 -6.66 -4.93
CA SER A 255 23.79 -5.72 -4.26
C SER A 255 24.55 -4.89 -5.30
N GLY A 256 24.66 -3.59 -5.05
CA GLY A 256 25.46 -2.67 -5.85
C GLY A 256 26.97 -2.84 -5.63
N GLU A 257 27.36 -3.44 -4.50
CA GLU A 257 28.74 -3.79 -4.19
C GLU A 257 29.20 -4.97 -5.04
N SER A 258 30.47 -4.97 -5.44
CA SER A 258 31.06 -6.07 -6.20
C SER A 258 31.24 -7.30 -5.29
N GLN A 259 30.79 -8.47 -5.75
CA GLN A 259 31.08 -9.75 -5.08
C GLN A 259 32.59 -9.90 -4.93
N THR A 260 33.06 -10.06 -3.70
CA THR A 260 34.39 -10.65 -3.50
C THR A 260 34.26 -12.17 -3.64
N PRO A 261 35.29 -12.87 -4.13
CA PRO A 261 35.24 -14.34 -4.28
C PRO A 261 34.92 -15.11 -3.00
N GLU A 262 35.10 -14.47 -1.84
CA GLU A 262 34.89 -15.04 -0.51
C GLU A 262 33.52 -14.70 0.10
N SER A 263 32.73 -13.81 -0.53
CA SER A 263 31.41 -13.43 -0.02
C SER A 263 30.43 -14.61 -0.09
N LYS A 264 29.84 -14.95 1.05
CA LYS A 264 28.70 -15.88 1.09
C LYS A 264 27.48 -15.23 0.43
N ARG A 265 26.70 -16.01 -0.31
CA ARG A 265 25.53 -15.51 -1.03
C ARG A 265 24.25 -16.15 -0.51
N LEU A 266 23.24 -15.32 -0.29
CA LEU A 266 21.87 -15.73 0.02
C LEU A 266 20.94 -15.06 -1.00
N VAL A 267 19.97 -15.81 -1.51
CA VAL A 267 18.97 -15.35 -2.47
C VAL A 267 17.59 -15.46 -1.84
N VAL A 268 16.84 -14.37 -1.87
CA VAL A 268 15.43 -14.34 -1.49
C VAL A 268 14.57 -14.41 -2.75
N LEU A 269 13.84 -15.50 -2.96
CA LEU A 269 12.77 -15.55 -3.96
C LEU A 269 11.49 -14.98 -3.33
N TYR A 270 11.12 -13.75 -3.70
CA TYR A 270 9.91 -13.11 -3.21
C TYR A 270 8.75 -13.32 -4.18
N VAL A 271 7.68 -13.95 -3.72
CA VAL A 271 6.43 -14.18 -4.45
C VAL A 271 5.37 -13.25 -3.89
N HIS A 272 4.95 -12.30 -4.71
CA HIS A 272 4.14 -11.19 -4.25
C HIS A 272 2.64 -11.55 -4.06
N GLY A 273 1.97 -10.84 -3.17
CA GLY A 273 0.53 -10.92 -2.90
C GLY A 273 -0.34 -10.18 -3.92
N GLY A 274 -1.55 -9.78 -3.49
CA GLY A 274 -2.54 -9.13 -4.36
C GLY A 274 -3.68 -10.03 -4.81
N GLY A 275 -4.12 -10.97 -3.95
CA GLY A 275 -5.30 -11.80 -4.18
C GLY A 275 -5.24 -12.67 -5.43
N PHE A 276 -4.05 -13.13 -5.82
CA PHE A 276 -3.76 -13.90 -7.05
C PHE A 276 -4.06 -13.15 -8.36
N ALA A 277 -4.41 -11.86 -8.28
CA ALA A 277 -5.05 -11.14 -9.39
C ALA A 277 -4.49 -9.76 -9.67
N LEU A 278 -4.09 -8.97 -8.65
CA LEU A 278 -4.09 -7.51 -8.79
C LEU A 278 -2.72 -6.85 -8.88
N MET A 279 -1.73 -7.30 -8.10
CA MET A 279 -0.48 -6.55 -7.93
C MET A 279 0.60 -6.94 -8.94
N SER A 280 1.57 -6.05 -9.15
CA SER A 280 2.79 -6.29 -9.91
C SER A 280 3.98 -6.55 -8.98
N PRO A 281 4.96 -7.42 -9.34
CA PRO A 281 6.19 -7.59 -8.55
C PRO A 281 6.96 -6.28 -8.36
N ARG A 282 6.82 -5.32 -9.30
CA ARG A 282 7.46 -4.00 -9.22
C ARG A 282 7.02 -3.21 -7.99
N LEU A 283 5.82 -3.45 -7.46
CA LEU A 283 5.35 -2.80 -6.22
C LEU A 283 6.22 -3.15 -5.01
N TYR A 284 6.88 -4.31 -5.05
CA TYR A 284 7.63 -4.88 -3.93
C TYR A 284 9.13 -4.59 -4.00
N ILE A 285 9.58 -3.75 -4.93
CA ILE A 285 11.00 -3.36 -5.05
C ILE A 285 11.51 -2.73 -3.75
N ALA A 286 10.75 -1.77 -3.18
CA ALA A 286 11.15 -1.09 -1.97
C ALA A 286 11.26 -2.06 -0.78
N PHE A 287 10.24 -2.89 -0.57
CA PHE A 287 10.24 -3.90 0.48
C PHE A 287 11.37 -4.92 0.30
N GLY A 288 11.58 -5.43 -0.92
CA GLY A 288 12.66 -6.36 -1.23
C GLY A 288 14.03 -5.78 -0.90
N ALA A 289 14.28 -4.51 -1.27
CA ALA A 289 15.52 -3.83 -0.93
C ALA A 289 15.71 -3.66 0.59
N THR A 290 14.65 -3.29 1.32
CA THR A 290 14.67 -3.16 2.78
C THR A 290 14.93 -4.50 3.47
N LEU A 291 14.26 -5.57 3.03
CA LEU A 291 14.45 -6.91 3.58
C LEU A 291 15.87 -7.43 3.34
N ALA A 292 16.42 -7.24 2.14
CA ALA A 292 17.80 -7.64 1.82
C ALA A 292 18.82 -6.96 2.75
N VAL A 293 18.69 -5.64 2.94
CA VAL A 293 19.57 -4.88 3.85
C VAL A 293 19.40 -5.34 5.30
N ALA A 294 18.18 -5.64 5.74
CA ALA A 294 17.95 -6.12 7.09
C ALA A 294 18.62 -7.49 7.33
N ILE A 295 18.51 -8.42 6.37
CA ILE A 295 19.15 -9.73 6.45
C ILE A 295 20.68 -9.59 6.43
N GLU A 296 21.25 -8.77 5.54
CA GLU A 296 22.69 -8.52 5.48
C GLU A 296 23.23 -7.95 6.79
N LYS A 297 22.53 -6.97 7.38
CA LYS A 297 22.92 -6.38 8.67
C LYS A 297 22.91 -7.41 9.79
N GLU A 298 21.85 -8.23 9.84
CA GLU A 298 21.73 -9.24 10.88
C GLU A 298 22.79 -10.35 10.72
N LEU A 299 23.05 -10.80 9.49
CA LEU A 299 24.12 -11.75 9.20
C LEU A 299 25.50 -11.18 9.53
N SER A 300 25.78 -9.93 9.12
CA SER A 300 27.04 -9.25 9.43
C SER A 300 27.27 -9.13 10.93
N ARG A 301 26.19 -8.85 11.70
CA ARG A 301 26.22 -8.81 13.17
C ARG A 301 26.54 -10.17 13.77
N GLN A 302 25.94 -11.25 13.25
CA GLN A 302 26.16 -12.60 13.78
C GLN A 302 27.52 -13.20 13.36
N PHE A 303 28.06 -12.81 12.22
CA PHE A 303 29.42 -13.17 11.80
C PHE A 303 30.51 -12.28 12.40
N ASP A 304 30.17 -11.28 13.23
CA ASP A 304 31.09 -10.32 13.84
C ASP A 304 32.03 -9.63 12.81
N GLY A 305 31.50 -9.37 11.61
CA GLY A 305 32.27 -8.79 10.49
C GLY A 305 33.36 -9.69 9.89
N THR A 306 33.51 -10.93 10.35
CA THR A 306 34.55 -11.87 9.86
C THR A 306 34.22 -12.48 8.50
N GLN A 307 32.96 -12.43 8.08
CA GLN A 307 32.48 -12.96 6.80
C GLN A 307 31.63 -11.92 6.10
N SER A 308 31.95 -11.65 4.83
CA SER A 308 31.11 -10.84 3.96
C SER A 308 29.93 -11.69 3.48
N VAL A 309 28.73 -11.11 3.50
CA VAL A 309 27.52 -11.74 2.97
C VAL A 309 26.83 -10.79 2.02
N GLN A 310 26.38 -11.33 0.90
CA GLN A 310 25.52 -10.65 -0.05
C GLN A 310 24.14 -11.29 -0.06
N VAL A 311 23.10 -10.45 0.04
CA VAL A 311 21.71 -10.86 -0.11
C VAL A 311 21.14 -10.24 -1.39
N ASP A 312 20.80 -11.09 -2.35
CA ASP A 312 20.06 -10.67 -3.55
C ASP A 312 18.58 -11.05 -3.39
N VAL A 313 17.69 -10.28 -4.01
CA VAL A 313 16.26 -10.60 -4.05
C VAL A 313 15.81 -10.81 -5.48
N PHE A 314 15.17 -11.94 -5.74
CA PHE A 314 14.47 -12.23 -6.99
C PHE A 314 12.97 -12.01 -6.77
N LEU A 315 12.42 -10.94 -7.33
CA LEU A 315 10.99 -10.68 -7.32
C LEU A 315 10.33 -11.51 -8.42
N GLY A 316 9.72 -12.62 -8.01
CA GLY A 316 9.03 -13.56 -8.87
C GLY A 316 7.72 -13.01 -9.40
N ASN A 317 7.59 -12.91 -10.73
CA ASN A 317 6.31 -12.70 -11.38
C ASN A 317 5.64 -14.03 -11.72
N TYR A 318 4.31 -14.00 -11.83
CA TYR A 318 3.49 -15.16 -12.17
C TYR A 318 2.27 -14.69 -12.96
N ARG A 319 1.67 -15.55 -13.78
CA ARG A 319 0.39 -15.25 -14.45
C ARG A 319 -0.74 -15.26 -13.43
N LYS A 320 -1.76 -14.41 -13.62
CA LYS A 320 -2.73 -14.06 -12.58
C LYS A 320 -4.17 -14.27 -13.03
N ALA A 321 -5.06 -14.47 -12.07
CA ALA A 321 -6.50 -14.48 -12.30
C ALA A 321 -7.00 -13.07 -12.67
N PRO A 322 -8.04 -12.94 -13.50
CA PRO A 322 -8.90 -14.00 -14.02
C PRO A 322 -8.40 -14.64 -15.33
N GLU A 323 -7.34 -14.10 -15.95
CA GLU A 323 -6.82 -14.64 -17.22
C GLU A 323 -6.21 -16.04 -17.03
N HIS A 324 -5.53 -16.24 -15.90
CA HIS A 324 -4.84 -17.47 -15.55
C HIS A 324 -5.16 -17.85 -14.09
N CYS A 325 -6.16 -18.70 -13.93
CA CYS A 325 -6.57 -19.23 -12.63
C CYS A 325 -5.70 -20.42 -12.22
N PHE A 326 -5.90 -20.94 -11.01
CA PHE A 326 -5.29 -22.19 -10.56
C PHE A 326 -5.48 -23.31 -11.60
N PRO A 327 -4.45 -24.13 -11.91
CA PRO A 327 -3.13 -24.22 -11.27
C PRO A 327 -2.02 -23.37 -11.91
N THR A 328 -2.31 -22.44 -12.82
CA THR A 328 -1.25 -21.71 -13.55
C THR A 328 -0.35 -20.85 -12.66
N PRO A 329 -0.87 -20.03 -11.72
CA PRO A 329 0.00 -19.21 -10.86
C PRO A 329 1.06 -20.01 -10.08
N PRO A 330 0.72 -21.14 -9.42
CA PRO A 330 1.74 -21.96 -8.75
C PRO A 330 2.67 -22.75 -9.69
N GLU A 331 2.26 -23.05 -10.92
CA GLU A 331 3.19 -23.60 -11.94
C GLU A 331 4.28 -22.58 -12.28
N ASP A 332 3.92 -21.31 -12.42
CA ASP A 332 4.86 -20.23 -12.70
C ASP A 332 5.84 -19.99 -11.55
N THR A 333 5.40 -20.11 -10.29
CA THR A 333 6.30 -19.94 -9.13
C THR A 333 7.28 -21.11 -8.99
N VAL A 334 6.84 -22.35 -9.25
CA VAL A 334 7.74 -23.51 -9.36
C VAL A 334 8.75 -23.30 -10.50
N ALA A 335 8.30 -22.80 -11.65
CA ALA A 335 9.18 -22.53 -12.79
C ALA A 335 10.21 -21.43 -12.48
N ALA A 336 9.83 -20.37 -11.75
CA ALA A 336 10.75 -19.33 -11.28
C ALA A 336 11.77 -19.90 -10.28
N TYR A 337 11.36 -20.76 -9.35
CA TYR A 337 12.29 -21.40 -8.41
C TYR A 337 13.27 -22.34 -9.14
N LYS A 338 12.79 -23.15 -10.09
CA LYS A 338 13.64 -24.00 -10.92
C LYS A 338 14.61 -23.21 -11.81
N HIS A 339 14.22 -22.01 -12.25
CA HIS A 339 15.14 -21.09 -12.95
C HIS A 339 16.33 -20.72 -12.04
N LEU A 340 16.08 -20.37 -10.77
CA LEU A 340 17.15 -20.08 -9.81
C LEU A 340 18.07 -21.28 -9.60
N LEU A 341 17.51 -22.49 -9.45
CA LEU A 341 18.30 -23.70 -9.22
C LEU A 341 19.15 -24.10 -10.43
N HIS A 342 18.54 -24.13 -11.63
CA HIS A 342 19.14 -24.81 -12.78
C HIS A 342 19.76 -23.87 -13.81
N ILE A 343 19.29 -22.63 -13.91
CA ILE A 343 19.79 -21.66 -14.89
C ILE A 343 20.76 -20.68 -14.21
N GLU A 344 20.38 -20.14 -13.06
CA GLU A 344 21.28 -19.27 -12.26
C GLU A 344 22.29 -20.07 -11.43
N GLY A 345 22.10 -21.40 -11.33
CA GLY A 345 23.00 -22.31 -10.61
C GLY A 345 23.06 -22.07 -9.10
N ILE A 346 22.00 -21.52 -8.51
CA ILE A 346 21.96 -21.20 -7.08
C ILE A 346 21.63 -22.48 -6.29
N PRO A 347 22.48 -22.90 -5.34
CA PRO A 347 22.18 -24.05 -4.51
C PRO A 347 20.92 -23.83 -3.65
N PRO A 348 20.08 -24.86 -3.43
CA PRO A 348 18.84 -24.74 -2.65
C PRO A 348 19.08 -24.22 -1.23
N GLU A 349 20.20 -24.59 -0.60
CA GLU A 349 20.63 -24.13 0.72
C GLU A 349 21.04 -22.65 0.78
N GLN A 350 21.09 -21.96 -0.36
CA GLN A 350 21.28 -20.51 -0.47
C GLN A 350 20.00 -19.77 -0.85
N ILE A 351 18.84 -20.44 -0.90
CA ILE A 351 17.58 -19.80 -1.31
C ILE A 351 16.57 -19.83 -0.16
N ILE A 352 15.98 -18.67 0.14
CA ILE A 352 14.79 -18.56 1.00
C ILE A 352 13.61 -18.10 0.16
N LEU A 353 12.48 -18.79 0.26
CA LEU A 353 11.23 -18.35 -0.36
C LEU A 353 10.46 -17.43 0.57
N VAL A 354 9.96 -16.32 0.07
CA VAL A 354 9.19 -15.35 0.87
C VAL A 354 7.93 -14.98 0.11
N GLY A 355 6.79 -14.88 0.80
CA GLY A 355 5.57 -14.40 0.15
C GLY A 355 4.57 -13.80 1.12
N ASP A 356 3.86 -12.78 0.66
CA ASP A 356 2.80 -12.09 1.40
C ASP A 356 1.41 -12.47 0.90
N SER A 357 0.44 -12.61 1.79
CA SER A 357 -0.97 -12.83 1.41
C SER A 357 -1.12 -14.03 0.45
N ALA A 358 -1.72 -13.81 -0.72
CA ALA A 358 -1.78 -14.77 -1.82
C ALA A 358 -0.42 -15.36 -2.22
N GLY A 359 0.65 -14.55 -2.21
CA GLY A 359 2.01 -14.99 -2.49
C GLY A 359 2.54 -15.97 -1.44
N GLY A 360 2.15 -15.83 -0.17
CA GLY A 360 2.43 -16.81 0.86
C GLY A 360 1.78 -18.17 0.59
N GLY A 361 0.55 -18.16 0.07
CA GLY A 361 -0.11 -19.38 -0.43
C GLY A 361 0.65 -20.02 -1.61
N LEU A 362 1.12 -19.22 -2.55
CA LEU A 362 1.94 -19.70 -3.68
C LEU A 362 3.31 -20.25 -3.25
N VAL A 363 3.93 -19.68 -2.21
CA VAL A 363 5.14 -20.24 -1.61
C VAL A 363 4.85 -21.63 -1.04
N MET A 364 3.78 -21.78 -0.26
CA MET A 364 3.38 -23.09 0.27
C MET A 364 3.10 -24.11 -0.83
N SER A 365 2.37 -23.71 -1.87
CA SER A 365 2.13 -24.52 -3.06
C SER A 365 3.43 -24.94 -3.76
N THR A 366 4.40 -24.03 -3.89
CA THR A 366 5.72 -24.32 -4.46
C THR A 366 6.46 -25.39 -3.64
N LEU A 367 6.48 -25.24 -2.32
CA LEU A 367 7.13 -26.21 -1.42
C LEU A 367 6.49 -27.60 -1.53
N LEU A 368 5.15 -27.66 -1.49
CA LEU A 368 4.38 -28.89 -1.63
C LEU A 368 4.64 -29.57 -2.98
N ARG A 369 4.60 -28.82 -4.09
CA ARG A 369 4.86 -29.36 -5.44
C ARG A 369 6.26 -29.90 -5.61
N MET A 370 7.27 -29.20 -5.06
CA MET A 370 8.66 -29.69 -5.11
C MET A 370 8.81 -30.99 -4.31
N ARG A 371 8.25 -31.04 -3.09
CA ARG A 371 8.27 -32.24 -2.25
C ARG A 371 7.55 -33.42 -2.91
N ASP A 372 6.32 -33.20 -3.36
CA ASP A 372 5.45 -34.26 -3.89
C ASP A 372 5.92 -34.79 -5.25
N ALA A 373 6.73 -33.99 -5.98
CA ALA A 373 7.47 -34.43 -7.16
C ALA A 373 8.74 -35.24 -6.82
N GLY A 374 8.99 -35.55 -5.54
CA GLY A 374 10.17 -36.29 -5.09
C GLY A 374 11.45 -35.45 -5.05
N GLN A 375 11.37 -34.12 -5.16
CA GLN A 375 12.54 -33.22 -5.25
C GLN A 375 12.95 -32.68 -3.87
N HIS A 376 12.94 -33.51 -2.84
CA HIS A 376 13.23 -33.13 -1.45
C HIS A 376 14.63 -32.49 -1.29
N GLN A 377 15.62 -32.98 -2.03
CA GLN A 377 16.98 -32.42 -2.05
C GLN A 377 17.08 -31.03 -2.69
N HIS A 378 16.02 -30.58 -3.36
CA HIS A 378 15.92 -29.26 -3.98
C HIS A 378 14.92 -28.37 -3.25
N LEU A 379 14.52 -28.70 -2.02
CA LEU A 379 13.75 -27.78 -1.19
C LEU A 379 14.64 -26.62 -0.71
N PRO A 380 14.12 -25.39 -0.65
CA PRO A 380 14.90 -24.23 -0.26
C PRO A 380 15.34 -24.33 1.21
N LEU A 381 16.34 -23.52 1.58
CA LEU A 381 16.85 -23.41 2.94
C LEU A 381 15.74 -23.22 3.99
N ALA A 382 14.81 -22.31 3.69
CA ALA A 382 13.65 -22.00 4.53
C ALA A 382 12.58 -21.25 3.72
N ALA A 383 11.41 -21.00 4.33
CA ALA A 383 10.42 -20.07 3.81
C ALA A 383 9.89 -19.10 4.87
N MET A 384 9.44 -17.91 4.43
CA MET A 384 8.80 -16.91 5.28
C MET A 384 7.47 -16.46 4.66
N LEU A 385 6.40 -16.53 5.45
CA LEU A 385 5.05 -16.21 5.04
C LEU A 385 4.55 -14.98 5.81
N ILE A 386 4.04 -13.97 5.11
CA ILE A 386 3.49 -12.75 5.74
C ILE A 386 1.98 -12.74 5.53
N CYS A 387 1.21 -12.94 6.60
CA CYS A 387 -0.26 -12.96 6.56
C CYS A 387 -0.81 -13.86 5.44
N PRO A 388 -0.38 -15.14 5.34
CA PRO A 388 -0.60 -15.97 4.15
C PRO A 388 -2.07 -16.35 3.91
N ALA A 389 -2.47 -16.36 2.62
CA ALA A 389 -3.75 -16.89 2.18
C ALA A 389 -3.62 -18.39 1.84
N VAL A 390 -3.90 -19.27 2.82
CA VAL A 390 -3.66 -20.73 2.70
C VAL A 390 -4.89 -21.62 2.95
N ASP A 391 -6.04 -21.05 3.32
CA ASP A 391 -7.32 -21.75 3.43
C ASP A 391 -8.36 -21.07 2.52
N LEU A 392 -8.70 -21.67 1.38
CA LEU A 392 -9.72 -21.10 0.50
C LEU A 392 -11.13 -21.67 0.76
N SER A 393 -11.34 -22.38 1.87
CA SER A 393 -12.66 -22.93 2.25
C SER A 393 -13.63 -21.91 2.83
N GLY A 394 -13.18 -20.68 3.07
CA GLY A 394 -14.03 -19.60 3.55
C GLY A 394 -14.25 -19.64 5.06
N ILE A 395 -13.27 -20.11 5.82
CA ILE A 395 -13.32 -20.13 7.29
C ILE A 395 -13.55 -18.73 7.87
N GLU A 396 -13.02 -17.71 7.21
CA GLU A 396 -13.14 -16.29 7.59
C GLU A 396 -14.57 -15.76 7.43
N ALA A 397 -15.40 -16.41 6.59
CA ALA A 397 -16.79 -16.05 6.37
C ALA A 397 -17.75 -16.65 7.43
N GLN A 398 -17.22 -17.41 8.42
CA GLN A 398 -18.03 -17.93 9.52
C GLN A 398 -18.32 -16.80 10.54
N GLY A 399 -19.60 -16.57 10.86
CA GLY A 399 -20.02 -15.50 11.78
C GLY A 399 -20.41 -14.20 11.06
N ASN A 400 -20.09 -13.04 11.63
CA ASN A 400 -20.32 -11.73 11.00
C ASN A 400 -19.02 -11.23 10.33
N PRO A 401 -18.92 -11.28 8.97
CA PRO A 401 -17.72 -10.90 8.24
C PRO A 401 -17.33 -9.43 8.42
N GLU A 402 -18.31 -8.53 8.53
CA GLU A 402 -18.06 -7.10 8.69
C GLU A 402 -17.44 -6.82 10.06
N ALA A 403 -17.95 -7.46 11.12
CA ALA A 403 -17.38 -7.36 12.45
C ALA A 403 -15.95 -7.95 12.50
N ALA A 404 -15.73 -9.10 11.87
CA ALA A 404 -14.43 -9.78 11.85
C ALA A 404 -13.37 -9.04 11.01
N SER A 405 -13.78 -8.22 10.04
CA SER A 405 -12.91 -7.42 9.17
C SER A 405 -12.91 -5.93 9.52
N ALA A 406 -13.54 -5.52 10.63
CA ALA A 406 -13.78 -4.12 10.94
C ALA A 406 -12.50 -3.28 10.85
N ASN A 407 -11.39 -3.83 11.32
CA ASN A 407 -10.07 -3.17 11.34
C ASN A 407 -9.11 -3.68 10.27
N CYS A 408 -9.54 -4.61 9.41
CA CYS A 408 -8.73 -5.10 8.31
C CYS A 408 -8.72 -4.11 7.14
N LEU A 409 -7.54 -3.96 6.52
CA LEU A 409 -7.39 -3.16 5.30
C LEU A 409 -8.15 -3.77 4.12
N LEU A 410 -8.28 -5.10 4.10
CA LEU A 410 -9.04 -5.83 3.10
C LEU A 410 -10.49 -5.99 3.56
N SER A 411 -11.43 -5.79 2.65
CA SER A 411 -12.84 -6.09 2.92
C SER A 411 -13.14 -7.58 2.69
N PRO A 412 -14.20 -8.14 3.31
CA PRO A 412 -14.64 -9.51 3.05
C PRO A 412 -14.94 -9.76 1.57
N GLU A 413 -15.50 -8.76 0.88
CA GLU A 413 -15.78 -8.84 -0.55
C GLU A 413 -14.50 -8.95 -1.37
N MET A 414 -13.42 -8.26 -0.97
CA MET A 414 -12.14 -8.35 -1.66
C MET A 414 -11.55 -9.75 -1.59
N ILE A 415 -11.62 -10.35 -0.41
CA ILE A 415 -11.10 -11.70 -0.16
C ILE A 415 -11.98 -12.74 -0.85
N ALA A 416 -13.30 -12.60 -0.79
CA ALA A 416 -14.24 -13.44 -1.52
C ALA A 416 -14.02 -13.37 -3.05
N ALA A 417 -13.80 -12.17 -3.59
CA ALA A 417 -13.54 -11.97 -5.02
C ALA A 417 -12.21 -12.61 -5.45
N GLY A 418 -11.16 -12.47 -4.64
CA GLY A 418 -9.88 -13.16 -4.87
C GLY A 418 -10.03 -14.67 -4.90
N ARG A 419 -10.75 -15.25 -3.93
CA ARG A 419 -11.05 -16.69 -3.87
C ARG A 419 -11.81 -17.17 -5.11
N ILE A 420 -12.93 -16.51 -5.44
CA ILE A 420 -13.80 -16.89 -6.58
C ILE A 420 -13.05 -16.74 -7.90
N GLY A 421 -12.24 -15.69 -8.05
CA GLY A 421 -11.45 -15.45 -9.25
C GLY A 421 -10.29 -16.44 -9.41
N TYR A 422 -9.72 -16.93 -8.31
CA TYR A 422 -8.54 -17.79 -8.35
C TYR A 422 -8.85 -19.25 -8.71
N HIS A 423 -9.97 -19.82 -8.24
CA HIS A 423 -10.34 -21.20 -8.51
C HIS A 423 -11.72 -21.29 -9.19
N LYS A 424 -11.78 -21.80 -10.42
CA LYS A 424 -13.01 -21.80 -11.24
C LYS A 424 -14.01 -22.91 -10.90
N THR A 425 -13.63 -23.90 -10.09
CA THR A 425 -14.54 -25.01 -9.74
C THR A 425 -15.42 -24.66 -8.54
N LEU A 426 -16.64 -25.20 -8.53
CA LEU A 426 -17.57 -25.13 -7.40
C LEU A 426 -17.44 -26.33 -6.45
N SER A 427 -16.42 -27.18 -6.64
CA SER A 427 -16.14 -28.30 -5.74
C SER A 427 -15.71 -27.79 -4.37
N ASP A 428 -15.90 -28.59 -3.32
CA ASP A 428 -15.52 -28.24 -1.95
C ASP A 428 -14.08 -27.70 -1.90
N PRO A 429 -13.84 -26.45 -1.47
CA PRO A 429 -12.50 -25.88 -1.44
C PRO A 429 -11.50 -26.62 -0.54
N LYS A 430 -12.01 -27.46 0.39
CA LYS A 430 -11.16 -28.37 1.18
C LYS A 430 -10.46 -29.42 0.32
N THR A 431 -10.96 -29.66 -0.89
CA THR A 431 -10.40 -30.60 -1.87
C THR A 431 -9.51 -29.93 -2.90
N TRP A 432 -9.29 -28.60 -2.82
CA TRP A 432 -8.52 -27.84 -3.82
C TRP A 432 -7.00 -28.02 -3.72
N ALA A 433 -6.54 -29.26 -3.55
CA ALA A 433 -5.12 -29.65 -3.51
C ALA A 433 -4.26 -28.60 -2.77
N ASP A 434 -3.20 -28.11 -3.42
CA ASP A 434 -2.27 -27.14 -2.89
C ASP A 434 -2.70 -25.67 -3.07
N ALA A 435 -3.91 -25.41 -3.60
CA ALA A 435 -4.52 -24.08 -3.57
C ALA A 435 -4.95 -23.68 -2.15
N SER A 436 -5.28 -24.68 -1.30
CA SER A 436 -5.59 -24.54 0.12
C SER A 436 -4.60 -25.38 0.95
N SER A 437 -3.33 -24.97 0.97
CA SER A 437 -2.22 -25.76 1.54
C SER A 437 -2.41 -26.19 2.98
N VAL A 438 -3.28 -25.54 3.76
CA VAL A 438 -3.61 -25.94 5.14
C VAL A 438 -4.24 -27.35 5.22
N HIS A 439 -4.76 -27.88 4.12
CA HIS A 439 -5.34 -29.22 4.07
C HIS A 439 -4.37 -30.30 3.59
N CYS A 440 -3.15 -29.93 3.19
CA CYS A 440 -2.13 -30.87 2.73
C CYS A 440 -1.37 -31.52 3.89
N ASP A 441 -0.64 -32.61 3.61
CA ASP A 441 0.45 -33.07 4.48
C ASP A 441 1.56 -32.03 4.45
N LEU A 442 2.06 -31.59 5.61
CA LEU A 442 3.13 -30.59 5.75
C LEU A 442 4.47 -31.21 6.16
N ARG A 443 4.54 -32.54 6.33
CA ARG A 443 5.79 -33.23 6.68
C ARG A 443 6.81 -33.13 5.54
N GLY A 444 8.09 -33.13 5.92
CA GLY A 444 9.20 -33.06 4.96
C GLY A 444 9.38 -31.70 4.27
N LEU A 445 8.61 -30.68 4.64
CA LEU A 445 8.83 -29.30 4.20
C LEU A 445 9.97 -28.63 4.99
N PRO A 446 10.65 -27.61 4.42
CA PRO A 446 11.72 -26.90 5.13
C PRO A 446 11.18 -26.11 6.34
N PRO A 447 12.06 -25.49 7.15
CA PRO A 447 11.64 -24.53 8.17
C PRO A 447 10.77 -23.42 7.56
N VAL A 448 9.65 -23.09 8.21
CA VAL A 448 8.76 -22.01 7.79
C VAL A 448 8.51 -21.06 8.94
N TYR A 449 8.68 -19.77 8.68
CA TYR A 449 8.33 -18.68 9.58
C TYR A 449 7.05 -17.99 9.11
N ILE A 450 6.06 -17.83 9.99
CA ILE A 450 4.74 -17.30 9.68
C ILE A 450 4.52 -16.03 10.50
N GLN A 451 4.38 -14.88 9.84
CA GLN A 451 3.92 -13.65 10.47
C GLN A 451 2.41 -13.53 10.36
N ALA A 452 1.75 -13.36 11.50
CA ALA A 452 0.32 -13.11 11.60
C ALA A 452 0.07 -11.73 12.21
N ALA A 453 -1.02 -11.07 11.80
CA ALA A 453 -1.40 -9.75 12.31
C ALA A 453 -2.85 -9.81 12.82
N SER A 454 -3.13 -9.36 14.04
CA SER A 454 -4.43 -9.65 14.66
C SER A 454 -5.60 -8.84 14.12
N LEU A 455 -5.36 -7.74 13.38
CA LEU A 455 -6.40 -7.01 12.65
C LEU A 455 -6.61 -7.54 11.21
N ASP A 456 -5.93 -8.62 10.83
CA ASP A 456 -6.07 -9.24 9.53
C ASP A 456 -7.33 -10.13 9.45
N TYR A 457 -8.13 -9.97 8.40
CA TYR A 457 -9.25 -10.88 8.14
C TYR A 457 -8.78 -12.31 7.83
N LEU A 458 -7.56 -12.48 7.32
CA LEU A 458 -6.92 -13.77 7.09
C LEU A 458 -6.13 -14.28 8.31
N TYR A 459 -6.26 -13.66 9.49
CA TYR A 459 -5.51 -14.05 10.69
C TYR A 459 -5.58 -15.56 10.97
N GLN A 460 -6.79 -16.14 10.88
CA GLN A 460 -7.02 -17.57 11.11
C GLN A 460 -6.31 -18.50 10.13
N HIS A 461 -5.93 -18.02 8.94
CA HIS A 461 -5.14 -18.82 7.99
C HIS A 461 -3.74 -19.08 8.55
N SER A 462 -3.15 -18.07 9.19
CA SER A 462 -1.82 -18.19 9.81
C SER A 462 -1.85 -19.12 11.01
N ILE A 463 -2.85 -18.96 11.87
CA ILE A 463 -3.04 -19.78 13.07
C ILE A 463 -3.32 -21.24 12.69
N GLY A 464 -4.29 -21.47 11.82
CA GLY A 464 -4.67 -22.81 11.37
C GLY A 464 -3.53 -23.54 10.66
N LEU A 465 -2.70 -22.83 9.88
CA LEU A 465 -1.53 -23.43 9.25
C LEU A 465 -0.46 -23.85 10.25
N ALA A 466 -0.16 -23.01 11.25
CA ALA A 466 0.79 -23.34 12.30
C ALA A 466 0.31 -24.52 13.16
N GLU A 467 -0.98 -24.54 13.52
CA GLU A 467 -1.60 -25.66 14.24
C GLU A 467 -1.57 -26.94 13.41
N LYS A 468 -1.87 -26.86 12.12
CA LYS A 468 -1.77 -28.00 11.21
C LYS A 468 -0.36 -28.57 11.16
N ALA A 469 0.66 -27.71 11.04
CA ALA A 469 2.06 -28.15 11.00
C ALA A 469 2.43 -28.90 12.29
N LYS A 470 2.03 -28.36 13.46
CA LYS A 470 2.22 -29.04 14.74
C LYS A 470 1.52 -30.40 14.79
N ASN A 471 0.28 -30.48 14.30
CA ASN A 471 -0.49 -31.72 14.28
C ASN A 471 0.11 -32.78 13.32
N ASP A 472 0.78 -32.34 12.26
CA ASP A 472 1.55 -33.21 11.35
C ASP A 472 2.90 -33.65 11.94
N GLY A 473 3.27 -33.17 13.12
CA GLY A 473 4.55 -33.46 13.77
C GLY A 473 5.72 -32.62 13.28
N VAL A 474 5.47 -31.49 12.62
CA VAL A 474 6.49 -30.53 12.20
C VAL A 474 6.94 -29.69 13.40
N THR A 475 8.24 -29.66 13.68
CA THR A 475 8.82 -29.04 14.90
C THR A 475 9.72 -27.83 14.62
N ASN A 476 9.99 -27.53 13.35
CA ASN A 476 10.92 -26.50 12.90
C ASN A 476 10.19 -25.29 12.27
N TRP A 477 8.92 -25.09 12.59
CA TRP A 477 8.12 -23.94 12.13
C TRP A 477 7.93 -22.94 13.27
N GLU A 478 7.90 -21.66 12.92
CA GLU A 478 7.79 -20.54 13.86
C GLU A 478 6.59 -19.67 13.50
N LEU A 479 5.70 -19.43 14.48
CA LEU A 479 4.58 -18.50 14.35
C LEU A 479 4.89 -17.24 15.15
N ASP A 480 4.78 -16.08 14.50
CA ASP A 480 5.01 -14.77 15.08
C ASP A 480 3.78 -13.88 14.92
N VAL A 481 3.00 -13.78 16.00
CA VAL A 481 1.77 -12.98 16.05
C VAL A 481 2.09 -11.55 16.46
N HIS A 482 1.59 -10.59 15.69
CA HIS A 482 1.69 -9.17 15.98
C HIS A 482 0.31 -8.60 16.27
N GLU A 483 0.15 -8.11 17.50
CA GLU A 483 -1.10 -7.54 17.97
C GLU A 483 -1.36 -6.14 17.39
N ASP A 484 -2.63 -5.84 17.13
CA ASP A 484 -3.12 -4.53 16.66
C ASP A 484 -2.51 -4.07 15.33
N LEU A 485 -2.04 -5.01 14.51
CA LEU A 485 -1.47 -4.72 13.20
C LEU A 485 -2.36 -5.18 12.03
N PRO A 486 -2.33 -4.43 10.91
CA PRO A 486 -3.13 -4.75 9.74
C PRO A 486 -2.55 -5.91 8.92
N HIS A 487 -3.36 -6.41 7.97
CA HIS A 487 -2.92 -7.33 6.94
C HIS A 487 -1.62 -6.86 6.29
N VAL A 488 -0.64 -7.77 6.18
CA VAL A 488 0.70 -7.56 5.59
C VAL A 488 1.47 -6.34 6.14
N PHE A 489 1.28 -5.98 7.42
CA PHE A 489 1.91 -4.81 8.04
C PHE A 489 3.42 -4.64 7.74
N SER A 490 4.19 -5.74 7.66
CA SER A 490 5.63 -5.74 7.40
C SER A 490 6.02 -5.13 6.05
N ILE A 491 5.12 -5.11 5.06
CA ILE A 491 5.43 -4.58 3.72
C ILE A 491 5.32 -3.05 3.65
N PHE A 492 4.63 -2.42 4.61
CA PHE A 492 4.46 -0.97 4.62
C PHE A 492 5.82 -0.29 4.83
N PRO A 493 6.08 0.84 4.14
CA PRO A 493 7.26 1.63 4.44
C PRO A 493 7.26 2.06 5.90
N SER A 494 8.40 1.94 6.58
CA SER A 494 8.50 2.23 8.02
C SER A 494 8.20 3.69 8.38
N TYR A 495 8.29 4.62 7.43
CA TYR A 495 7.84 6.00 7.68
C TYR A 495 6.30 6.15 7.65
N VAL A 496 5.57 5.19 7.06
CA VAL A 496 4.10 5.12 7.09
C VAL A 496 3.64 4.33 8.31
N LEU A 497 4.24 3.16 8.53
CA LEU A 497 3.97 2.30 9.68
C LEU A 497 5.29 1.93 10.37
N PRO A 498 5.75 2.70 11.38
CA PRO A 498 7.04 2.47 12.05
C PRO A 498 7.24 1.03 12.54
N TYR A 499 6.19 0.40 13.03
CA TYR A 499 6.22 -0.96 13.54
C TYR A 499 6.55 -2.00 12.45
N ALA A 500 6.34 -1.71 11.16
CA ALA A 500 6.70 -2.61 10.05
C ALA A 500 8.18 -3.04 10.12
N SER A 501 9.05 -2.15 10.61
CA SER A 501 10.48 -2.45 10.81
C SER A 501 10.73 -3.61 11.79
N VAL A 502 9.91 -3.78 12.82
CA VAL A 502 10.01 -4.89 13.78
C VAL A 502 9.73 -6.22 13.08
N GLY A 503 8.69 -6.27 12.24
CA GLY A 503 8.38 -7.45 11.43
C GLY A 503 9.53 -7.83 10.50
N VAL A 504 10.10 -6.85 9.78
CA VAL A 504 11.25 -7.07 8.89
C VAL A 504 12.49 -7.56 9.65
N LEU A 505 12.79 -7.00 10.83
CA LEU A 505 13.94 -7.42 11.63
C LEU A 505 13.80 -8.85 12.15
N LYS A 506 12.59 -9.28 12.53
CA LYS A 506 12.35 -10.67 12.93
C LYS A 506 12.49 -11.64 11.75
N MET A 507 12.02 -11.27 10.56
CA MET A 507 12.29 -12.03 9.33
C MET A 507 13.80 -12.16 9.06
N ALA A 508 14.54 -11.07 9.23
CA ALA A 508 16.00 -11.08 9.07
C ALA A 508 16.69 -12.01 10.07
N ALA A 509 16.25 -12.01 11.34
CA ALA A 509 16.76 -12.92 12.36
C ALA A 509 16.49 -14.39 12.03
N PHE A 510 15.30 -14.71 11.52
CA PHE A 510 14.97 -16.06 11.07
C PHE A 510 15.84 -16.50 9.88
N ALA A 511 16.02 -15.63 8.87
CA ALA A 511 16.90 -15.91 7.74
C ALA A 511 18.34 -16.17 8.19
N ALA A 512 18.86 -15.35 9.11
CA ALA A 512 20.21 -15.50 9.65
C ALA A 512 20.39 -16.81 10.43
N LYS A 513 19.42 -17.14 11.30
CA LYS A 513 19.38 -18.38 12.08
C LYS A 513 19.58 -19.64 11.22
N HIS A 514 18.97 -19.67 10.03
CA HIS A 514 19.06 -20.82 9.14
C HIS A 514 20.25 -20.79 8.19
N PHE A 515 20.69 -19.62 7.75
CA PHE A 515 21.80 -19.50 6.80
C PHE A 515 23.17 -19.79 7.44
N ILE A 516 23.40 -19.38 8.69
CA ILE A 516 24.69 -19.54 9.37
C ILE A 516 25.13 -21.02 9.43
N PRO A 517 24.31 -21.98 9.95
CA PRO A 517 24.72 -23.37 10.01
C PRO A 517 24.97 -24.00 8.63
N ALA A 518 24.11 -23.72 7.66
CA ALA A 518 24.23 -24.23 6.29
C ALA A 518 25.54 -23.75 5.64
N SER A 519 25.86 -22.47 5.83
CA SER A 519 27.05 -21.86 5.25
C SER A 519 28.38 -22.36 5.85
N THR A 520 28.36 -22.86 7.09
CA THR A 520 29.54 -23.47 7.73
C THR A 520 29.74 -24.90 7.22
N SER A 521 28.67 -25.68 7.03
CA SER A 521 28.75 -27.04 6.49
C SER A 521 29.36 -27.09 5.09
N ILE A 522 29.05 -26.11 4.23
CA ILE A 522 29.62 -26.01 2.87
C ILE A 522 31.14 -25.75 2.94
N ALA A 523 31.58 -24.86 3.83
CA ALA A 523 32.99 -24.52 3.98
C ALA A 523 33.83 -25.73 4.46
N THR A 524 33.28 -26.55 5.36
CA THR A 524 33.94 -27.79 5.82
C THR A 524 34.13 -28.79 4.67
N ILE A 525 33.08 -29.03 3.87
CA ILE A 525 33.14 -29.97 2.73
C ILE A 525 34.14 -29.50 1.66
N ALA A 526 34.16 -28.19 1.35
CA ALA A 526 35.12 -27.63 0.39
C ALA A 526 36.57 -27.75 0.88
N THR A 527 36.81 -27.61 2.19
CA THR A 527 38.15 -27.74 2.79
C THR A 527 38.63 -29.20 2.80
N GLU A 528 37.74 -30.15 3.10
CA GLU A 528 38.06 -31.59 3.06
C GLU A 528 38.33 -32.08 1.63
N ALA A 529 37.61 -31.57 0.64
CA ALA A 529 37.87 -31.89 -0.77
C ALA A 529 39.21 -31.31 -1.25
N ALA A 530 39.62 -30.14 -0.75
CA ALA A 530 40.89 -29.51 -1.10
C ALA A 530 42.10 -30.14 -0.40
N THR A 531 41.92 -30.81 0.75
CA THR A 531 43.00 -31.53 1.45
C THR A 531 43.17 -32.98 0.98
N ALA A 532 42.18 -33.52 0.26
CA ALA A 532 42.21 -34.85 -0.32
C ALA A 532 42.74 -34.89 -1.78
N ALA A 533 42.94 -33.73 -2.41
CA ALA A 533 43.56 -33.56 -3.73
C ALA A 533 45.02 -33.11 -3.58
#